data_AF-A0A7D3VWR9-F1
#
_entry.id   AF-A0A7D3VWR9-F1
#
_cell.length_a   1.000
_cell.length_b   1.000
_cell.length_c   1.000
_cell.angle_alpha   90.00
_cell.angle_beta   90.00
_cell.angle_gamma   90.00
#
_symmetry.space_group_name_H-M   'P 1'
#
loop_
_entity.id
_entity.type
_entity.pdbx_description
1 polymer ?
#
loop_
_entity_poly.entity_id
_entity_poly.type
_entity_poly.pdbx_seq_one_letter_code
_entity_poly.pdbx_strand_id
1 'polypeptide(L)'
;MTVGPELYGFPPPETVPDLRWLGPDYVSVLVYDLTQGLLRQDPRTSVMGVRCEGEPRLAPSVDPAGVIRAHDACFPLQVYVQDGAGRPWRLRGRWTYSGRELGTRGASIQHFWQLLSAEGI
;
A
#
# COMPACT_ATOMS: atom_id res chain seq x y z
N MET A 1 -22.97 2.98 -9.24
CA MET A 1 -22.07 1.83 -8.99
C MET A 1 -20.66 2.29 -9.27
N THR A 2 -19.90 2.67 -8.25
CA THR A 2 -18.45 2.78 -8.40
C THR A 2 -17.90 1.38 -8.20
N VAL A 3 -17.55 0.73 -9.31
CA VAL A 3 -16.69 -0.46 -9.26
C VAL A 3 -15.36 0.06 -8.71
N GLY A 4 -14.89 -0.50 -7.59
CA GLY A 4 -13.58 -0.13 -7.02
C GLY A 4 -12.45 -0.40 -8.03
N PRO A 5 -11.22 0.07 -7.76
CA PRO A 5 -10.10 -0.16 -8.67
C PRO A 5 -9.88 -1.65 -8.89
N GLU A 6 -9.48 -2.02 -10.10
CA GLU A 6 -9.10 -3.40 -10.39
C GLU A 6 -7.82 -3.78 -9.63
N LEU A 7 -7.84 -4.90 -8.89
CA LEU A 7 -6.73 -5.33 -8.06
C LEU A 7 -6.08 -6.58 -8.64
N TYR A 8 -4.75 -6.57 -8.79
CA TYR A 8 -4.01 -7.70 -9.35
C TYR A 8 -2.67 -7.95 -8.66
N GLY A 9 -2.29 -9.22 -8.54
CA GLY A 9 -0.94 -9.63 -8.10
C GLY A 9 -0.68 -9.54 -6.59
N PHE A 10 -1.67 -9.18 -5.77
CA PHE A 10 -1.53 -9.16 -4.32
C PHE A 10 -1.55 -10.58 -3.73
N PRO A 11 -0.63 -10.93 -2.81
CA PRO A 11 -0.70 -12.22 -2.12
C PRO A 11 -1.94 -12.29 -1.21
N PRO A 12 -2.69 -13.41 -1.18
CA PRO A 12 -3.83 -13.55 -0.28
C PRO A 12 -3.42 -13.35 1.19
N PRO A 13 -4.19 -12.65 2.04
CA PRO A 13 -3.82 -12.35 3.44
C PRO A 13 -3.39 -13.57 4.26
N GLU A 14 -3.99 -14.73 4.01
CA GLU A 14 -3.66 -16.00 4.66
C GLU A 14 -2.24 -16.51 4.33
N THR A 15 -1.67 -16.09 3.20
CA THR A 15 -0.30 -16.45 2.77
C THR A 15 0.77 -15.53 3.34
N VAL A 16 0.37 -14.40 3.94
CA VAL A 16 1.26 -13.36 4.50
C VAL A 16 0.82 -12.95 5.91
N PRO A 17 0.84 -13.87 6.89
CA PRO A 17 0.35 -13.62 8.26
C PRO A 17 1.09 -12.47 8.96
N ASP A 18 2.32 -12.20 8.53
CA ASP A 18 3.16 -11.09 9.01
C ASP A 18 2.58 -9.71 8.69
N LEU A 19 1.55 -9.60 7.84
CA LEU A 19 0.85 -8.35 7.54
C LEU A 19 -0.41 -8.11 8.40
N ARG A 20 -0.77 -9.01 9.32
CA ARG A 20 -1.98 -8.89 10.14
C ARG A 20 -2.05 -7.61 10.99
N TRP A 21 -0.91 -6.99 11.28
CA TRP A 21 -0.85 -5.72 12.00
C TRP A 21 -1.38 -4.53 11.18
N LEU A 22 -1.51 -4.67 9.86
CA LEU A 22 -2.21 -3.71 8.98
C LEU A 22 -3.73 -3.92 8.99
N GLY A 23 -4.21 -5.02 9.56
CA GLY A 23 -5.62 -5.40 9.59
C GLY A 23 -5.89 -6.73 8.90
N PRO A 24 -7.15 -7.19 8.92
CA PRO A 24 -7.56 -8.48 8.36
C PRO A 24 -7.52 -8.51 6.83
N ASP A 25 -7.67 -7.35 6.19
CA ASP A 25 -7.55 -7.17 4.74
C ASP A 25 -6.61 -5.99 4.47
N TYR A 26 -5.31 -6.29 4.44
CA TYR A 26 -4.27 -5.30 4.20
C TYR A 26 -4.36 -4.69 2.79
N VAL A 27 -4.97 -5.39 1.82
CA VAL A 27 -5.10 -4.90 0.44
C VAL A 27 -6.11 -3.75 0.40
N SER A 28 -7.26 -3.92 1.06
CA SER A 28 -8.25 -2.84 1.17
C SER A 28 -7.68 -1.61 1.88
N VAL A 29 -6.89 -1.80 2.95
CA VAL A 29 -6.21 -0.69 3.66
C VAL A 29 -5.22 0.02 2.75
N LEU A 30 -4.39 -0.73 2.02
CA LEU A 30 -3.43 -0.19 1.05
C LEU A 30 -4.11 0.63 -0.03
N VAL A 31 -5.16 0.09 -0.64
CA VAL A 31 -5.89 0.76 -1.73
C VAL A 31 -6.56 2.03 -1.20
N TYR A 32 -7.14 1.98 0.00
CA TYR A 32 -7.73 3.15 0.63
C TYR A 32 -6.70 4.25 0.87
N ASP A 33 -5.60 3.95 1.57
CA ASP A 33 -4.58 4.94 1.91
C ASP A 33 -3.91 5.53 0.65
N LEU A 34 -3.60 4.69 -0.34
CA LEU A 34 -3.08 5.12 -1.64
C LEU A 34 -4.04 6.09 -2.32
N THR A 35 -5.32 5.73 -2.40
CA THR A 35 -6.35 6.57 -3.02
C THR A 35 -6.48 7.91 -2.30
N GLN A 36 -6.52 7.91 -0.97
CA GLN A 36 -6.54 9.16 -0.20
C GLN A 36 -5.27 9.99 -0.36
N GLY A 37 -4.11 9.35 -0.54
CA GLY A 37 -2.85 10.02 -0.86
C GLY A 37 -2.90 10.75 -2.21
N LEU A 38 -3.41 10.08 -3.24
CA LEU A 38 -3.55 10.64 -4.58
C LEU A 38 -4.61 11.76 -4.64
N LEU A 39 -5.75 11.58 -3.99
CA LEU A 39 -6.81 12.60 -3.91
C LEU A 39 -6.36 13.88 -3.20
N ARG A 40 -5.40 13.78 -2.26
CA ARG A 40 -4.79 14.97 -1.64
C ARG A 40 -3.91 15.75 -2.61
N GLN A 41 -3.38 15.12 -3.66
CA GLN A 41 -2.55 15.77 -4.68
C GLN A 41 -3.39 16.34 -5.82
N ASP A 42 -4.35 15.56 -6.32
CA ASP A 42 -5.36 15.99 -7.29
C ASP A 42 -6.73 15.38 -6.90
N PRO A 43 -7.67 16.20 -6.37
CA PRO A 43 -8.98 15.74 -5.91
C PRO A 43 -9.87 15.10 -6.98
N ARG A 44 -9.54 15.28 -8.26
CA ARG A 44 -10.29 14.68 -9.38
C ARG A 44 -9.63 13.41 -9.91
N THR A 45 -8.55 12.96 -9.28
CA THR A 45 -7.90 11.69 -9.64
C THR A 45 -8.86 10.53 -9.45
N SER A 46 -8.97 9.67 -10.46
CA SER A 46 -9.63 8.38 -10.36
C SER A 46 -8.58 7.27 -10.40
N VAL A 47 -8.58 6.40 -9.39
CA VAL A 47 -7.74 5.19 -9.39
C VAL A 47 -8.49 4.10 -10.16
N MET A 48 -7.92 3.67 -11.27
CA MET A 48 -8.53 2.70 -12.18
C MET A 48 -8.11 1.27 -11.84
N GLY A 49 -6.84 1.09 -11.44
CA GLY A 49 -6.33 -0.22 -11.07
C GLY A 49 -5.03 -0.14 -10.28
N VAL A 50 -4.80 -1.15 -9.46
CA VAL A 50 -3.60 -1.31 -8.65
C VAL A 50 -3.06 -2.72 -8.84
N ARG A 51 -1.82 -2.80 -9.30
CA ARG A 51 -1.09 -4.04 -9.49
C ARG A 51 0.09 -4.10 -8.53
N CYS A 52 0.17 -5.17 -7.74
CA CYS A 52 1.40 -5.52 -7.05
C CYS A 52 2.32 -6.23 -8.07
N GLU A 53 3.49 -5.65 -8.37
CA GLU A 53 4.41 -6.15 -9.40
C GLU A 53 5.28 -7.33 -8.91
N GLY A 54 5.21 -7.67 -7.63
CA GLY A 54 5.94 -8.78 -7.03
C GLY A 54 5.56 -8.97 -5.56
N GLU A 55 6.21 -9.93 -4.90
CA GLU A 55 6.01 -10.19 -3.47
C GLU A 55 6.41 -8.97 -2.63
N PRO A 56 5.65 -8.64 -1.57
CA PRO A 56 6.02 -7.57 -0.67
C PRO A 56 7.29 -7.93 0.09
N ARG A 57 8.20 -6.97 0.21
CA ARG A 57 9.38 -7.13 1.06
C ARG A 57 8.99 -6.84 2.50
N LEU A 58 9.19 -7.82 3.37
CA LEU A 58 8.91 -7.73 4.80
C LEU A 58 10.21 -7.63 5.59
N ALA A 59 10.24 -6.75 6.59
CA ALA A 59 11.38 -6.57 7.50
C ALA A 59 10.88 -6.43 8.94
N PRO A 60 10.59 -7.54 9.63
CA PRO A 60 10.23 -7.53 11.04
C PRO A 60 11.48 -7.33 11.93
N SER A 61 11.30 -6.61 13.03
CA SER A 61 12.25 -6.49 14.13
C SER A 61 11.57 -6.95 15.41
N VAL A 62 12.23 -7.89 16.08
CA VAL A 62 11.75 -8.50 17.33
C VAL A 62 12.43 -7.85 18.53
N ASP A 63 11.72 -7.82 19.65
CA ASP A 63 12.33 -7.51 20.95
C ASP A 63 13.10 -8.74 21.51
N PRO A 64 13.82 -8.60 22.64
CA PRO A 64 14.53 -9.72 23.25
C PRO A 64 13.65 -10.92 23.66
N ALA A 65 12.33 -10.74 23.77
CA ALA A 65 11.37 -11.80 24.04
C ALA A 65 10.87 -12.49 22.75
N GLY A 66 11.37 -12.09 21.58
CA GLY A 66 10.99 -12.64 20.28
C GLY A 66 9.69 -12.07 19.71
N VAL A 67 9.13 -11.02 20.32
CA VAL A 67 7.88 -10.40 19.85
C VAL A 67 8.19 -9.34 18.80
N ILE A 68 7.50 -9.38 17.66
CA ILE A 68 7.63 -8.35 16.62
C ILE A 68 7.14 -7.01 17.18
N ARG A 69 8.03 -6.02 17.27
CA ARG A 69 7.73 -4.66 17.76
C ARG A 69 7.82 -3.60 16.68
N ALA A 70 8.63 -3.83 15.65
CA ALA A 70 8.64 -3.01 14.46
C ALA A 70 8.53 -3.91 13.23
N HIS A 71 7.84 -3.43 12.21
CA HIS A 71 7.70 -4.17 10.97
C HIS A 71 7.55 -3.20 9.81
N ASP A 72 8.46 -3.30 8.84
CA ASP A 72 8.31 -2.59 7.57
C ASP A 72 7.77 -3.55 6.51
N ALA A 73 6.79 -3.11 5.73
CA ALA A 73 6.20 -3.85 4.63
C ALA A 73 6.19 -2.98 3.37
N CYS A 74 6.98 -3.36 2.36
CA CYS A 74 7.18 -2.60 1.14
C CYS A 74 6.59 -3.35 -0.07
N PHE A 75 5.62 -2.73 -0.73
CA PHE A 75 4.91 -3.27 -1.87
C PHE A 75 5.41 -2.58 -3.16
N PRO A 76 5.96 -3.32 -4.13
CA PRO A 76 6.23 -2.78 -5.46
C PRO A 76 4.90 -2.65 -6.21
N LEU A 77 4.47 -1.42 -6.48
CA LEU A 77 3.16 -1.16 -7.09
C LEU A 77 3.29 -0.52 -8.47
N GLN A 78 2.36 -0.91 -9.33
CA GLN A 78 1.99 -0.21 -10.54
C GLN A 78 0.53 0.24 -10.38
N VAL A 79 0.30 1.54 -10.50
CA VAL A 79 -1.00 2.17 -10.28
C VAL A 79 -1.45 2.84 -11.56
N TYR A 80 -2.64 2.50 -12.02
CA TYR A 80 -3.29 3.11 -13.17
C TYR A 80 -4.27 4.15 -12.66
N VAL A 81 -4.07 5.40 -13.07
CA VAL A 81 -4.90 6.52 -12.66
C VAL A 81 -5.36 7.32 -13.87
N GLN A 82 -6.47 8.02 -13.70
CA GLN A 82 -6.90 9.07 -14.60
C GLN A 82 -6.82 10.39 -13.81
N ASP A 83 -6.10 11.38 -14.35
CA ASP A 83 -5.98 12.69 -13.70
C ASP A 83 -7.26 13.52 -13.83
N GLY A 84 -7.31 14.68 -13.17
CA GLY A 84 -8.48 15.56 -13.22
C GLY A 84 -8.84 16.16 -14.58
N ALA A 85 -7.99 15.97 -15.59
CA ALA A 85 -8.24 16.33 -16.99
C ALA A 85 -8.66 15.12 -17.84
N GLY A 86 -8.81 13.94 -17.23
CA GLY A 86 -9.18 12.72 -17.94
C GLY A 86 -8.01 11.99 -18.61
N ARG A 87 -6.76 12.43 -18.40
CA ARG A 87 -5.59 11.80 -19.03
C ARG A 87 -5.18 10.57 -18.23
N PRO A 88 -4.95 9.42 -18.88
CA PRO A 88 -4.51 8.22 -18.19
C PRO A 88 -3.01 8.29 -17.90
N TRP A 89 -2.64 7.78 -16.72
CA TRP A 89 -1.26 7.69 -16.26
C TRP A 89 -0.99 6.31 -15.68
N ARG A 90 0.22 5.83 -15.91
CA ARG A 90 0.82 4.69 -15.23
C ARG A 90 1.87 5.19 -14.24
N LEU A 91 1.65 4.97 -12.96
CA LEU A 91 2.60 5.25 -11.90
C LEU A 91 3.26 3.94 -11.48
N ARG A 92 4.59 3.94 -11.35
CA ARG A 92 5.33 2.82 -10.74
C ARG A 92 6.06 3.31 -9.52
N GLY A 93 6.06 2.52 -8.47
CA GLY A 93 6.72 2.92 -7.23
C GLY A 93 6.68 1.88 -6.13
N ARG A 94 7.04 2.31 -4.94
CA ARG A 94 7.05 1.48 -3.73
C ARG A 94 6.16 2.12 -2.68
N TRP A 95 5.17 1.37 -2.22
CA TRP A 95 4.33 1.75 -1.09
C TRP A 95 4.85 1.05 0.15
N THR A 96 5.22 1.81 1.18
CA THR A 96 5.79 1.24 2.41
C THR A 96 4.91 1.56 3.59
N TYR A 97 4.59 0.55 4.38
CA TYR A 97 4.08 0.70 5.74
C TYR A 97 5.20 0.47 6.74
N SER A 98 5.23 1.30 7.78
CA SER A 98 6.14 1.19 8.91
C SER A 98 5.36 1.12 10.21
N GLY A 99 5.27 -0.09 10.77
CA GLY A 99 4.70 -0.33 12.08
C GLY A 99 5.77 -0.18 13.17
N ARG A 100 5.45 0.54 14.24
CA ARG A 100 6.33 0.74 15.40
C ARG A 100 5.56 0.49 16.69
N GLU A 101 6.27 0.02 17.71
CA GLU A 101 5.71 -0.34 19.03
C GLU A 101 4.49 -1.29 18.93
N LEU A 102 4.51 -2.18 17.95
CA LEU A 102 3.41 -3.10 17.67
C LEU A 102 3.09 -3.98 18.88
N GLY A 103 1.79 -4.21 19.11
CA GLY A 103 1.32 -4.96 20.28
C GLY A 103 1.47 -4.22 21.61
N THR A 104 1.63 -2.89 21.60
CA THR A 104 1.64 -2.03 22.80
C THR A 104 0.61 -0.90 22.68
N ARG A 105 0.43 -0.10 23.74
CA ARG A 105 -0.43 1.09 23.70
C ARG A 105 0.14 2.23 22.85
N GLY A 106 1.43 2.24 22.56
CA GLY A 106 2.09 3.24 21.72
C GLY A 106 2.18 2.85 20.24
N ALA A 107 1.51 1.77 19.85
CA ALA A 107 1.54 1.27 18.48
C ALA A 107 1.18 2.37 17.47
N SER A 108 2.04 2.55 16.48
CA SER A 108 1.84 3.50 15.40
C SER A 108 2.14 2.87 14.05
N ILE A 109 1.41 3.31 13.04
CA ILE A 109 1.57 2.89 11.65
C ILE A 109 1.72 4.15 10.82
N GLN A 110 2.83 4.23 10.10
CA GLN A 110 3.06 5.26 9.09
C GLN A 110 3.10 4.62 7.71
N HIS A 111 2.77 5.39 6.69
CA HIS A 111 2.91 4.96 5.30
C HIS A 111 3.52 6.05 4.44
N PHE A 112 4.24 5.66 3.40
CA PHE A 112 4.76 6.59 2.41
C PHE A 112 4.88 5.94 1.03
N TRP A 113 4.83 6.79 0.01
CA TRP A 113 5.00 6.42 -1.38
C TRP A 113 6.34 6.93 -1.91
N GLN A 114 7.09 6.03 -2.55
CA GLN A 114 8.25 6.37 -3.36
C GLN A 114 7.89 6.16 -4.83
N LEU A 115 7.60 7.25 -5.55
CA LEU A 115 7.41 7.21 -7.00
C LEU A 115 8.74 6.92 -7.70
N LEU A 116 8.74 5.95 -8.61
CA LEU A 116 9.89 5.57 -9.43
C LEU A 116 9.73 6.06 -10.87
N SER A 117 8.55 5.91 -11.46
CA SER A 117 8.23 6.50 -12.77
C SER A 117 6.76 6.90 -12.86
N ALA A 118 6.49 7.88 -13.71
CA ALA A 118 5.15 8.31 -14.11
C ALA A 118 5.13 8.51 -15.63
N GLU A 119 4.26 7.78 -16.29
CA GLU A 119 4.18 7.72 -17.76
C GLU A 119 2.74 7.96 -18.19
N GLY A 120 2.52 8.86 -19.16
CA GLY A 120 1.23 9.01 -19.83
C GLY A 120 1.01 7.85 -20.80
N ILE A 121 -0.24 7.38 -20.93
CA ILE A 121 -0.63 6.23 -21.78
C ILE A 121 -1.53 6.68 -22.93
#